data_AF-A0A9E1YZ25-F1
#
_entry.id   AF-A0A9E1YZ25-F1
#
_cell.length_a   1.000
_cell.length_b   1.000
_cell.length_c   1.000
_cell.angle_alpha   90.00
_cell.angle_beta   90.00
_cell.angle_gamma   90.00
#
_symmetry.space_group_name_H-M   'P 1'
#
loop_
_entity.id
_entity.type
_entity.pdbx_description
1 polymer ?
#
loop_
_entity_poly.entity_id
_entity_poly.type
_entity_poly.pdbx_seq_one_letter_code
_entity_poly.pdbx_strand_id
1 'polypeptide(L)'
;MRGRTIIMTAAIAATTAVAMLAVDGHADRRLPNAGDRGVIGPDVVAWAIGGQNSEDIDYVGSSEGMSGYSMATVSCNWGDAELNWYGGTNNSPIIMQNMFRLKDGKFEQVGIQSFMKHSFCALSEPGCGTCQSSNCDTLGIGCADTYWAGLNSGGDAPRSDVNAFTGEYPYPFTHGPSGPSAIRGNLVAATDDVDPALNAGAQYFMEAMYIAADDHAAGNGDNNASWREIEFASISNPNVLANGPADTHAGECAIEAWAQMDPSVRLTTTHVPDEGKVIVAVKYTDNLDGTWTYDYAIYNMNSDRSIRSVSVPKGTAEISSQTFRDIDHNSGEIYDGTNWNMSVSSDAAIWETQTYSENELANALRWGTMFNYSIVATAAPEAGTITLGIFKPGGPDSFEVSTFIPAGEPVDPCDLPVGYCPEDIDGDSIVAVSDLLAIVGDFGECGDGTYRPAGDVNGNCCVDVADVLAVVNAWGNDCTPVGACCLSKGGCDDSTTEANCVMMGGNYVGDDTTCEQANCPDFSACCFDDGGCAELLPAD
;
A
#
# COMPACT_ATOMS: atom_id res chain seq x y z
N MET A 1 -9.41 5.21 -65.27
CA MET A 1 -8.19 4.47 -64.85
C MET A 1 -7.36 5.46 -64.04
N ARG A 2 -7.09 5.35 -62.73
CA ARG A 2 -7.21 4.29 -61.72
C ARG A 2 -7.51 5.02 -60.39
N GLY A 3 -8.54 4.61 -59.65
CA GLY A 3 -8.69 4.97 -58.23
C GLY A 3 -7.76 4.07 -57.41
N ARG A 4 -6.93 4.66 -56.56
CA ARG A 4 -6.09 3.93 -55.60
C ARG A 4 -6.87 3.80 -54.30
N THR A 5 -7.39 2.61 -54.04
CA THR A 5 -7.90 2.20 -52.75
C THR A 5 -6.70 1.91 -51.86
N ILE A 6 -6.51 2.71 -50.81
CA ILE A 6 -5.56 2.44 -49.72
C ILE A 6 -6.27 1.44 -48.79
N ILE A 7 -5.76 0.22 -48.74
CA ILE A 7 -6.19 -0.79 -47.77
C ILE A 7 -5.31 -0.56 -46.54
N MET A 8 -5.88 0.07 -45.51
CA MET A 8 -5.31 0.06 -44.16
C MET A 8 -5.56 -1.34 -43.58
N THR A 9 -4.49 -2.11 -43.43
CA THR A 9 -4.51 -3.39 -42.74
C THR A 9 -4.48 -3.09 -41.24
N ALA A 10 -5.64 -3.11 -40.58
CA ALA A 10 -5.70 -3.12 -39.11
C ALA A 10 -5.17 -4.48 -38.62
N ALA A 11 -3.99 -4.49 -38.04
CA ALA A 11 -3.46 -5.64 -37.33
C ALA A 11 -4.19 -5.72 -35.99
N ILE A 12 -5.23 -6.56 -35.91
CA ILE A 12 -5.85 -6.94 -34.64
C ILE A 12 -4.84 -7.86 -33.94
N ALA A 13 -4.10 -7.30 -32.99
CA ALA A 13 -3.34 -8.10 -32.03
C ALA A 13 -4.37 -8.83 -31.14
N ALA A 14 -4.65 -10.08 -31.46
CA ALA A 14 -5.37 -10.96 -30.56
C ALA A 14 -4.44 -11.31 -29.40
N THR A 15 -4.51 -10.55 -28.32
CA THR A 15 -3.98 -10.95 -27.02
C THR A 15 -4.75 -12.19 -26.58
N THR A 16 -4.14 -13.36 -26.75
CA THR A 16 -4.58 -14.57 -26.06
C THR A 16 -4.31 -14.35 -24.57
N ALA A 17 -5.31 -13.83 -23.86
CA ALA A 17 -5.38 -13.96 -22.42
C ALA A 17 -5.38 -15.47 -22.12
N VAL A 18 -4.23 -15.98 -21.69
CA VAL A 18 -4.19 -17.24 -20.96
C VAL A 18 -4.91 -16.91 -19.67
N ALA A 19 -6.20 -17.26 -19.60
CA ALA A 19 -6.91 -17.27 -18.33
C ALA A 19 -6.18 -18.28 -17.45
N MET A 20 -5.30 -17.78 -16.58
CA MET A 20 -4.89 -18.55 -15.41
C MET A 20 -6.19 -18.83 -14.67
N LEU A 21 -6.54 -20.11 -14.56
CA LEU A 21 -7.61 -20.53 -13.66
C LEU A 21 -7.12 -20.18 -12.26
N ALA A 22 -7.61 -19.06 -11.71
CA ALA A 22 -7.56 -18.83 -10.29
C ALA A 22 -8.24 -20.05 -9.64
N VAL A 23 -7.49 -20.79 -8.85
CA VAL A 23 -8.08 -21.78 -7.95
C VAL A 23 -8.58 -20.96 -6.77
N ASP A 24 -9.77 -20.39 -6.89
CA ASP A 24 -10.45 -19.86 -5.72
C ASP A 24 -10.62 -21.02 -4.73
N GLY A 25 -10.26 -20.80 -3.46
CA GLY A 25 -10.39 -21.82 -2.41
C GLY A 25 -11.79 -22.42 -2.42
N HIS A 26 -11.89 -23.75 -2.24
CA HIS A 26 -13.15 -24.48 -2.35
C HIS A 26 -14.20 -24.02 -1.32
N ALA A 27 -13.77 -23.30 -0.29
CA ALA A 27 -14.58 -22.85 0.83
C ALA A 27 -15.06 -21.39 0.78
N ASP A 28 -14.88 -20.65 -0.33
CA ASP A 28 -15.20 -19.22 -0.39
C ASP A 28 -16.61 -18.88 0.12
N ARG A 29 -16.68 -17.98 1.12
CA ARG A 29 -17.91 -17.47 1.74
C ARG A 29 -18.82 -16.75 0.74
N ARG A 30 -18.28 -16.23 -0.37
CA ARG A 30 -19.05 -15.58 -1.45
C ARG A 30 -19.86 -16.58 -2.29
N LEU A 31 -19.58 -17.89 -2.18
CA LEU A 31 -20.38 -18.93 -2.83
C LEU A 31 -21.63 -19.24 -1.99
N PRO A 32 -22.85 -18.98 -2.48
CA PRO A 32 -24.05 -18.94 -1.64
C PRO A 32 -24.58 -20.29 -1.15
N ASN A 33 -24.12 -21.43 -1.70
CA ASN A 33 -24.61 -22.76 -1.30
C ASN A 33 -23.47 -23.75 -1.03
N ALA A 34 -23.53 -24.44 0.12
CA ALA A 34 -22.59 -25.51 0.47
C ALA A 34 -22.60 -26.69 -0.54
N GLY A 35 -23.71 -26.93 -1.24
CA GLY A 35 -23.83 -27.98 -2.25
C GLY A 35 -23.07 -27.71 -3.55
N ASP A 36 -22.66 -26.46 -3.79
CA ASP A 36 -21.92 -26.05 -5.00
C ASP A 36 -20.39 -26.11 -4.78
N ARG A 37 -19.93 -26.37 -3.55
CA ARG A 37 -18.52 -26.25 -3.12
C ARG A 37 -17.67 -27.51 -3.26
N GLY A 38 -18.26 -28.67 -3.60
CA GLY A 38 -17.52 -29.93 -3.70
C GLY A 38 -17.00 -30.45 -2.34
N VAL A 39 -15.91 -31.21 -2.35
CA VAL A 39 -15.17 -31.59 -1.12
C VAL A 39 -14.21 -30.45 -0.80
N ILE A 40 -14.31 -29.89 0.39
CA ILE A 40 -13.52 -28.72 0.81
C ILE A 40 -12.22 -29.16 1.48
N GLY A 41 -12.27 -30.22 2.30
CA GLY A 41 -11.19 -30.55 3.23
C GLY A 41 -11.19 -29.62 4.44
N PRO A 42 -10.10 -29.61 5.23
CA PRO A 42 -9.88 -28.61 6.26
C PRO A 42 -9.73 -27.22 5.64
N ASP A 43 -10.30 -26.19 6.27
CA ASP A 43 -10.20 -24.80 5.80
C ASP A 43 -10.11 -23.84 6.99
N VAL A 44 -8.97 -23.19 7.21
CA VAL A 44 -8.75 -22.30 8.35
C VAL A 44 -8.73 -20.84 7.96
N VAL A 45 -9.68 -20.08 8.51
CA VAL A 45 -9.77 -18.63 8.28
C VAL A 45 -9.61 -17.87 9.58
N ALA A 46 -8.90 -16.74 9.54
CA ALA A 46 -8.92 -15.75 10.61
C ALA A 46 -10.31 -15.10 10.70
N TRP A 47 -11.23 -15.75 11.42
CA TRP A 47 -12.64 -15.36 11.52
C TRP A 47 -12.87 -14.02 12.21
N ALA A 48 -12.10 -13.73 13.26
CA ALA A 48 -12.16 -12.45 13.95
C ALA A 48 -10.77 -12.01 14.40
N ILE A 49 -10.52 -10.71 14.34
CA ILE A 49 -9.32 -10.06 14.87
C ILE A 49 -9.77 -9.09 15.96
N GLY A 50 -9.45 -9.35 17.22
CA GLY A 50 -9.99 -8.58 18.35
C GLY A 50 -11.53 -8.47 18.37
N GLY A 51 -12.03 -7.52 19.15
CA GLY A 51 -13.45 -7.23 19.38
C GLY A 51 -14.24 -8.37 20.04
N GLN A 52 -13.58 -9.32 20.70
CA GLN A 52 -14.19 -10.51 21.31
C GLN A 52 -13.93 -10.52 22.82
N ASN A 53 -14.57 -9.60 23.54
CA ASN A 53 -14.36 -9.29 24.96
C ASN A 53 -13.12 -8.39 25.21
N SER A 54 -12.85 -8.03 26.46
CA SER A 54 -11.96 -6.91 26.83
C SER A 54 -10.44 -7.09 26.56
N GLU A 55 -10.02 -8.08 25.78
CA GLU A 55 -8.59 -8.42 25.56
C GLU A 55 -8.27 -8.52 24.06
N ASP A 56 -8.37 -7.38 23.37
CA ASP A 56 -8.34 -7.30 21.91
C ASP A 56 -6.94 -7.10 21.33
N ILE A 57 -6.24 -6.07 21.80
CA ILE A 57 -4.91 -5.70 21.32
C ILE A 57 -4.09 -5.27 22.53
N ASP A 58 -2.94 -5.92 22.73
CA ASP A 58 -2.00 -5.60 23.78
C ASP A 58 -0.85 -4.76 23.24
N TYR A 59 -0.51 -3.69 23.96
CA TYR A 59 0.77 -3.03 23.84
C TYR A 59 1.77 -3.71 24.79
N VAL A 60 2.77 -4.38 24.21
CA VAL A 60 3.77 -5.16 24.98
C VAL A 60 4.85 -4.25 25.56
N GLY A 61 5.16 -3.14 24.86
CA GLY A 61 6.15 -2.15 25.26
C GLY A 61 6.90 -1.58 24.06
N SER A 62 7.87 -0.71 24.30
CA SER A 62 8.72 -0.14 23.25
C SER A 62 10.20 -0.28 23.59
N SER A 63 11.03 -0.30 22.54
CA SER A 63 12.48 -0.32 22.63
C SER A 63 13.07 0.22 21.34
N GLU A 64 14.11 1.07 21.44
CA GLU A 64 14.91 1.51 20.28
C GLU A 64 14.08 2.15 19.14
N GLY A 65 13.05 2.92 19.48
CA GLY A 65 12.19 3.57 18.47
C GLY A 65 11.14 2.65 17.85
N MET A 66 11.05 1.40 18.30
CA MET A 66 10.04 0.42 17.87
C MET A 66 9.05 0.14 19.00
N SER A 67 7.78 -0.07 18.63
CA SER A 67 6.70 -0.44 19.54
C SER A 67 6.19 -1.84 19.23
N GLY A 68 6.05 -2.65 20.28
CA GLY A 68 5.62 -4.04 20.23
C GLY A 68 4.16 -4.21 20.62
N TYR A 69 3.45 -5.03 19.86
CA TYR A 69 2.02 -5.29 19.95
C TYR A 69 1.73 -6.78 19.81
N SER A 70 0.52 -7.16 20.19
CA SER A 70 -0.09 -8.44 19.83
C SER A 70 -1.60 -8.28 19.79
N MET A 71 -2.29 -9.04 18.95
CA MET A 71 -3.75 -8.99 18.82
C MET A 71 -4.37 -10.36 19.06
N ALA A 72 -5.58 -10.34 19.62
CA ALA A 72 -6.40 -11.53 19.74
C ALA A 72 -6.88 -11.99 18.36
N THR A 73 -6.90 -13.29 18.15
CA THR A 73 -7.37 -13.90 16.90
C THR A 73 -8.33 -15.03 17.21
N VAL A 74 -9.41 -15.10 16.44
CA VAL A 74 -10.34 -16.23 16.44
C VAL A 74 -10.23 -16.88 15.07
N SER A 75 -9.81 -18.14 15.04
CA SER A 75 -9.87 -18.95 13.83
C SER A 75 -11.26 -19.56 13.66
N CYS A 76 -11.58 -19.98 12.44
CA CYS A 76 -12.72 -20.83 12.17
C CYS A 76 -12.36 -21.90 11.16
N ASN A 77 -12.87 -23.12 11.38
CA ASN A 77 -12.85 -24.16 10.37
C ASN A 77 -14.11 -24.06 9.48
N TRP A 78 -13.96 -23.48 8.30
CA TRP A 78 -15.02 -23.37 7.27
C TRP A 78 -15.13 -24.62 6.39
N GLY A 79 -14.25 -25.59 6.62
CA GLY A 79 -14.14 -26.82 5.87
C GLY A 79 -15.21 -27.86 6.19
N ASP A 80 -15.07 -29.04 5.57
CA ASP A 80 -15.89 -30.23 5.81
C ASP A 80 -15.12 -31.39 6.45
N ALA A 81 -13.88 -31.13 6.91
CA ALA A 81 -13.02 -32.04 7.66
C ALA A 81 -12.37 -31.34 8.87
N GLU A 82 -11.96 -32.11 9.89
CA GLU A 82 -11.19 -31.58 11.03
C GLU A 82 -9.81 -31.08 10.56
N LEU A 83 -9.40 -29.91 11.06
CA LEU A 83 -8.07 -29.34 10.81
C LEU A 83 -7.10 -29.76 11.91
N ASN A 84 -5.86 -30.06 11.55
CA ASN A 84 -4.80 -30.42 12.48
C ASN A 84 -4.41 -29.27 13.42
N TRP A 85 -4.18 -29.59 14.69
CA TRP A 85 -3.80 -28.64 15.75
C TRP A 85 -2.84 -29.25 16.79
N TYR A 86 -2.01 -30.20 16.35
CA TYR A 86 -1.18 -31.06 17.21
C TYR A 86 0.00 -30.30 17.83
N GLY A 87 -0.22 -29.67 18.99
CA GLY A 87 0.79 -28.85 19.67
C GLY A 87 2.14 -29.52 19.88
N GLY A 88 3.21 -28.76 19.65
CA GLY A 88 4.57 -29.26 19.79
C GLY A 88 4.99 -30.23 18.68
N THR A 89 4.40 -30.10 17.49
CA THR A 89 4.76 -30.81 16.27
C THR A 89 4.83 -29.83 15.10
N ASN A 90 5.06 -30.32 13.88
CA ASN A 90 4.92 -29.53 12.66
C ASN A 90 3.51 -29.58 12.04
N ASN A 91 2.54 -30.15 12.76
CA ASN A 91 1.13 -30.22 12.35
C ASN A 91 0.26 -29.32 13.25
N SER A 92 0.76 -28.13 13.54
CA SER A 92 0.03 -27.06 14.22
C SER A 92 -0.04 -25.82 13.33
N PRO A 93 -1.13 -25.04 13.41
CA PRO A 93 -1.17 -23.78 12.68
C PRO A 93 -0.12 -22.80 13.19
N ILE A 94 0.42 -22.01 12.27
CA ILE A 94 1.21 -20.82 12.59
C ILE A 94 0.33 -19.59 12.37
N ILE A 95 0.35 -18.66 13.32
CA ILE A 95 -0.50 -17.46 13.29
C ILE A 95 0.40 -16.24 13.13
N MET A 96 0.29 -15.57 11.99
CA MET A 96 0.99 -14.32 11.73
C MET A 96 0.13 -13.10 12.03
N GLN A 97 0.81 -12.00 12.33
CA GLN A 97 0.21 -10.69 12.56
C GLN A 97 0.96 -9.64 11.75
N ASN A 98 0.22 -8.76 11.09
CA ASN A 98 0.74 -7.60 10.35
C ASN A 98 -0.07 -6.34 10.70
N MET A 99 0.51 -5.18 10.40
CA MET A 99 -0.14 -3.87 10.56
C MET A 99 0.12 -3.01 9.32
N PHE A 100 -0.92 -2.30 8.88
CA PHE A 100 -0.92 -1.44 7.72
C PHE A 100 -1.47 -0.06 8.06
N ARG A 101 -1.06 0.94 7.29
CA ARG A 101 -1.50 2.32 7.40
C ARG A 101 -1.93 2.85 6.04
N LEU A 102 -3.10 3.48 5.97
CA LEU A 102 -3.52 4.32 4.86
C LEU A 102 -3.36 5.78 5.27
N LYS A 103 -2.46 6.52 4.62
CA LYS A 103 -2.23 7.95 4.87
C LYS A 103 -1.94 8.65 3.55
N ASP A 104 -2.56 9.81 3.33
CA ASP A 104 -2.37 10.63 2.12
C ASP A 104 -2.51 9.83 0.81
N GLY A 105 -3.47 8.89 0.80
CA GLY A 105 -3.74 8.03 -0.34
C GLY A 105 -2.77 6.86 -0.56
N LYS A 106 -1.76 6.67 0.30
CA LYS A 106 -0.78 5.57 0.24
C LYS A 106 -1.09 4.51 1.29
N PHE A 107 -1.14 3.24 0.86
CA PHE A 107 -1.35 2.08 1.73
C PHE A 107 -0.03 1.34 1.94
N GLU A 108 0.47 1.34 3.17
CA GLU A 108 1.82 0.86 3.52
C GLU A 108 1.76 -0.19 4.63
N GLN A 109 2.62 -1.21 4.56
CA GLN A 109 2.83 -2.11 5.70
C GLN A 109 3.77 -1.43 6.68
N VAL A 110 3.27 -1.14 7.88
CA VAL A 110 4.01 -0.42 8.92
C VAL A 110 4.43 -1.33 10.07
N GLY A 111 3.86 -2.53 10.15
CA GLY A 111 4.25 -3.51 11.15
C GLY A 111 4.20 -4.96 10.67
N ILE A 112 5.07 -5.75 11.26
CA ILE A 112 5.22 -7.18 10.97
C ILE A 112 5.53 -7.95 12.25
N GLN A 113 5.03 -9.17 12.39
CA GLN A 113 5.57 -10.16 13.32
C GLN A 113 6.45 -11.14 12.53
N SER A 114 7.77 -11.11 12.74
CA SER A 114 8.71 -12.00 12.01
C SER A 114 8.84 -13.37 12.65
N PHE A 115 8.57 -13.49 13.95
CA PHE A 115 8.43 -14.77 14.63
C PHE A 115 7.00 -14.95 15.09
N MET A 116 6.26 -15.74 14.33
CA MET A 116 4.84 -15.99 14.52
C MET A 116 4.56 -16.86 15.74
N LYS A 117 3.29 -16.84 16.15
CA LYS A 117 2.77 -17.78 17.13
C LYS A 117 2.74 -19.19 16.54
N HIS A 118 3.41 -20.14 17.18
CA HIS A 118 3.16 -21.55 16.99
C HIS A 118 2.01 -22.02 17.89
N SER A 119 0.93 -22.47 17.27
CA SER A 119 -0.27 -22.89 17.98
C SER A 119 -0.07 -24.19 18.77
N PHE A 120 -0.92 -24.46 19.76
CA PHE A 120 -0.69 -25.60 20.68
C PHE A 120 -1.95 -26.39 21.06
N CYS A 121 -3.15 -25.81 20.92
CA CYS A 121 -4.39 -26.47 21.29
C CYS A 121 -5.59 -25.76 20.67
N ALA A 122 -6.48 -26.49 19.99
CA ALA A 122 -7.75 -25.93 19.58
C ALA A 122 -8.77 -26.02 20.72
N LEU A 123 -9.43 -24.91 21.05
CA LEU A 123 -10.62 -24.91 21.92
C LEU A 123 -11.79 -25.67 21.29
N SER A 124 -11.91 -25.62 19.95
CA SER A 124 -12.99 -26.26 19.20
C SER A 124 -14.38 -25.91 19.75
N GLU A 125 -14.66 -24.61 19.79
CA GLU A 125 -15.83 -24.02 20.44
C GLU A 125 -16.88 -23.45 19.46
N PRO A 126 -18.15 -23.26 19.88
CA PRO A 126 -19.14 -22.55 19.07
C PRO A 126 -18.76 -21.08 18.89
N GLY A 127 -18.90 -20.52 17.68
CA GLY A 127 -18.62 -19.09 17.47
C GLY A 127 -18.61 -18.61 16.01
N CYS A 128 -18.39 -19.53 15.06
CA CYS A 128 -18.34 -19.17 13.63
C CYS A 128 -19.28 -20.00 12.74
N GLY A 129 -19.62 -21.23 13.12
CA GLY A 129 -20.54 -22.11 12.38
C GLY A 129 -21.32 -23.07 13.28
N THR A 130 -21.85 -24.14 12.70
CA THR A 130 -22.45 -25.25 13.46
C THR A 130 -21.34 -26.17 13.96
N CYS A 131 -20.76 -25.83 15.10
CA CYS A 131 -19.57 -26.49 15.63
C CYS A 131 -19.80 -27.98 15.94
N GLN A 132 -19.01 -28.81 15.27
CA GLN A 132 -18.78 -30.22 15.58
C GLN A 132 -17.50 -30.34 16.38
N SER A 133 -17.61 -30.05 17.69
CA SER A 133 -16.46 -29.95 18.59
C SER A 133 -15.63 -31.24 18.60
N SER A 134 -14.31 -31.07 18.55
CA SER A 134 -13.31 -32.12 18.64
C SER A 134 -12.44 -31.93 19.91
N ASN A 135 -11.26 -32.54 19.98
CA ASN A 135 -10.32 -32.38 21.09
C ASN A 135 -9.26 -31.30 20.78
N CYS A 136 -8.37 -31.07 21.75
CA CYS A 136 -7.27 -30.10 21.66
C CYS A 136 -6.35 -30.26 20.42
N ASP A 137 -6.28 -31.47 19.86
CA ASP A 137 -5.38 -31.79 18.75
C ASP A 137 -5.93 -31.40 17.37
N THR A 138 -7.19 -30.96 17.29
CA THR A 138 -7.86 -30.64 16.02
C THR A 138 -8.85 -29.49 16.18
N LEU A 139 -9.04 -28.68 15.14
CA LEU A 139 -10.17 -27.75 15.06
C LEU A 139 -11.36 -28.41 14.35
N GLY A 140 -12.44 -28.62 15.10
CA GLY A 140 -13.66 -29.27 14.63
C GLY A 140 -14.39 -28.48 13.53
N ILE A 141 -15.17 -29.19 12.72
CA ILE A 141 -15.90 -28.61 11.59
C ILE A 141 -16.87 -27.52 12.08
N GLY A 142 -16.79 -26.32 11.50
CA GLY A 142 -17.63 -25.18 11.90
C GLY A 142 -17.37 -24.65 13.32
N CYS A 143 -16.28 -25.08 13.95
CA CYS A 143 -15.84 -24.59 15.26
C CYS A 143 -14.85 -23.44 15.12
N ALA A 144 -14.81 -22.63 16.16
CA ALA A 144 -13.84 -21.56 16.36
C ALA A 144 -12.76 -21.99 17.35
N ASP A 145 -11.62 -21.30 17.30
CA ASP A 145 -10.58 -21.35 18.34
C ASP A 145 -10.03 -19.95 18.59
N THR A 146 -10.04 -19.53 19.84
CA THR A 146 -9.75 -18.16 20.28
C THR A 146 -8.41 -18.10 21.01
N TYR A 147 -7.49 -17.28 20.50
CA TYR A 147 -6.28 -16.86 21.19
C TYR A 147 -6.37 -15.39 21.57
N TRP A 148 -6.29 -15.09 22.87
CA TRP A 148 -6.18 -13.72 23.36
C TRP A 148 -4.87 -13.07 22.94
N ALA A 149 -4.83 -11.73 22.94
CA ALA A 149 -3.65 -10.96 22.52
C ALA A 149 -2.36 -11.44 23.22
N GLY A 150 -2.39 -11.58 24.54
CA GLY A 150 -1.26 -12.08 25.31
C GLY A 150 -0.79 -13.49 24.92
N LEU A 151 -1.66 -14.38 24.43
CA LEU A 151 -1.28 -15.71 23.95
C LEU A 151 -0.61 -15.68 22.57
N ASN A 152 -0.87 -14.64 21.78
CA ASN A 152 -0.28 -14.38 20.47
C ASN A 152 1.02 -13.55 20.55
N SER A 153 1.39 -13.07 21.74
CA SER A 153 2.66 -12.42 22.01
C SER A 153 3.83 -13.42 22.11
N GLY A 154 5.05 -12.95 21.87
CA GLY A 154 6.28 -13.71 22.09
C GLY A 154 6.42 -14.97 21.23
N GLY A 155 6.02 -14.87 19.95
CA GLY A 155 6.11 -15.96 18.98
C GLY A 155 7.54 -16.45 18.76
N ASP A 156 7.64 -17.71 18.33
CA ASP A 156 8.88 -18.47 18.21
C ASP A 156 9.08 -19.12 16.83
N ALA A 157 8.09 -19.03 15.94
CA ALA A 157 8.13 -19.59 14.60
C ALA A 157 8.66 -18.56 13.58
N PRO A 158 9.91 -18.64 13.12
CA PRO A 158 10.45 -17.68 12.15
C PRO A 158 9.78 -17.81 10.79
N ARG A 159 9.59 -16.68 10.09
CA ARG A 159 9.02 -16.65 8.73
C ARG A 159 9.89 -17.44 7.74
N SER A 160 11.19 -17.49 7.97
CA SER A 160 12.14 -18.18 7.09
C SER A 160 12.12 -19.69 7.13
N ASP A 161 11.49 -20.29 8.15
CA ASP A 161 11.29 -21.74 8.22
C ASP A 161 10.00 -22.22 7.54
N VAL A 162 9.06 -21.31 7.26
CA VAL A 162 7.72 -21.65 6.79
C VAL A 162 7.65 -21.55 5.27
N ASN A 163 7.30 -22.66 4.61
CA ASN A 163 6.83 -22.63 3.25
C ASN A 163 5.34 -22.25 3.26
N ALA A 164 5.05 -20.98 3.01
CA ALA A 164 3.68 -20.49 3.09
C ALA A 164 2.77 -21.00 1.97
N PHE A 165 3.29 -21.57 0.89
CA PHE A 165 2.45 -22.16 -0.16
C PHE A 165 1.94 -23.54 0.25
N THR A 166 2.80 -24.37 0.84
CA THR A 166 2.44 -25.73 1.28
C THR A 166 1.97 -25.80 2.74
N GLY A 167 2.21 -24.75 3.52
CA GLY A 167 2.01 -24.71 4.96
C GLY A 167 2.99 -25.57 5.77
N GLU A 168 4.01 -26.15 5.13
CA GLU A 168 5.00 -27.01 5.78
C GLU A 168 6.12 -26.19 6.44
N TYR A 169 6.59 -26.67 7.59
CA TYR A 169 7.74 -26.12 8.30
C TYR A 169 8.46 -27.21 9.12
N PRO A 170 9.76 -27.04 9.45
CA PRO A 170 10.46 -27.92 10.36
C PRO A 170 10.02 -27.69 11.81
N TYR A 171 9.88 -28.78 12.58
CA TYR A 171 9.75 -28.69 14.03
C TYR A 171 10.72 -29.66 14.72
N PRO A 172 11.57 -29.21 15.67
CA PRO A 172 11.71 -27.82 16.14
C PRO A 172 12.24 -26.86 15.05
N PHE A 173 11.92 -25.57 15.19
CA PHE A 173 12.40 -24.50 14.31
C PHE A 173 13.93 -24.38 14.32
N THR A 174 14.50 -23.85 13.24
CA THR A 174 15.94 -23.78 13.00
C THR A 174 16.63 -22.69 13.82
N HIS A 175 15.88 -21.66 14.23
CA HIS A 175 16.34 -20.57 15.07
C HIS A 175 15.17 -19.94 15.83
N GLY A 176 15.47 -19.11 16.84
CA GLY A 176 14.49 -18.49 17.70
C GLY A 176 14.65 -16.98 17.79
N PRO A 177 13.65 -16.28 18.34
CA PRO A 177 13.62 -14.82 18.35
C PRO A 177 14.69 -14.26 19.31
N SER A 178 15.22 -13.09 18.98
CA SER A 178 16.25 -12.39 19.72
C SER A 178 15.92 -10.90 19.89
N GLY A 179 16.73 -10.18 20.67
CA GLY A 179 16.54 -8.75 20.93
C GLY A 179 15.74 -8.42 22.22
N PRO A 180 15.37 -7.14 22.41
CA PRO A 180 14.70 -6.64 23.61
C PRO A 180 13.33 -7.29 23.85
N SER A 181 12.98 -7.57 25.11
CA SER A 181 11.74 -8.30 25.45
C SER A 181 10.45 -7.60 25.03
N ALA A 182 10.47 -6.27 24.89
CA ALA A 182 9.30 -5.49 24.47
C ALA A 182 8.89 -5.80 23.01
N ILE A 183 9.86 -6.14 22.15
CA ILE A 183 9.64 -6.33 20.70
C ILE A 183 9.95 -7.75 20.23
N ARG A 184 10.68 -8.55 21.02
CA ARG A 184 11.10 -9.91 20.66
C ARG A 184 9.90 -10.85 20.50
N GLY A 185 9.69 -11.32 19.27
CA GLY A 185 8.61 -12.26 18.92
C GLY A 185 7.23 -11.63 18.83
N ASN A 186 7.12 -10.29 18.82
CA ASN A 186 5.84 -9.58 18.79
C ASN A 186 5.56 -9.02 17.38
N LEU A 187 4.35 -8.53 17.16
CA LEU A 187 4.07 -7.59 16.07
C LEU A 187 4.82 -6.30 16.39
N VAL A 188 5.64 -5.80 15.48
CA VAL A 188 6.46 -4.61 15.73
C VAL A 188 6.20 -3.60 14.64
N ALA A 189 6.00 -2.35 15.03
CA ALA A 189 5.95 -1.18 14.15
C ALA A 189 6.92 -0.10 14.64
N ALA A 190 7.40 0.76 13.74
CA ALA A 190 8.13 1.96 14.14
C ALA A 190 7.19 2.83 14.98
N THR A 191 7.68 3.35 16.12
CA THR A 191 6.87 4.17 17.02
C THR A 191 6.30 5.40 16.31
N ASP A 192 7.11 6.02 15.46
CA ASP A 192 6.69 7.21 14.70
C ASP A 192 5.61 6.88 13.66
N ASP A 193 5.53 5.63 13.18
CA ASP A 193 4.54 5.23 12.18
C ASP A 193 3.14 5.03 12.76
N VAL A 194 3.05 4.81 14.07
CA VAL A 194 1.80 4.57 14.82
C VAL A 194 1.49 5.66 15.85
N ASP A 195 2.31 6.71 15.92
CA ASP A 195 2.04 7.88 16.74
C ASP A 195 0.91 8.71 16.08
N PRO A 196 -0.28 8.82 16.70
CA PRO A 196 -1.37 9.60 16.14
C PRO A 196 -1.02 11.10 16.01
N ALA A 197 -0.08 11.63 16.81
CA ALA A 197 0.36 13.01 16.71
C ALA A 197 1.18 13.29 15.43
N LEU A 198 1.86 12.27 14.89
CA LEU A 198 2.65 12.37 13.65
C LEU A 198 1.87 11.94 12.40
N ASN A 199 0.72 11.29 12.60
CA ASN A 199 -0.06 10.64 11.55
C ASN A 199 -1.53 11.06 11.57
N ALA A 200 -1.77 12.37 11.67
CA ALA A 200 -3.11 12.93 11.51
C ALA A 200 -3.73 12.47 10.19
N GLY A 201 -5.01 12.04 10.24
CA GLY A 201 -5.75 11.54 9.08
C GLY A 201 -5.41 10.11 8.64
N ALA A 202 -4.49 9.42 9.30
CA ALA A 202 -4.17 8.03 8.99
C ALA A 202 -5.25 7.05 9.49
N GLN A 203 -5.55 6.04 8.68
CA GLN A 203 -6.33 4.85 9.08
C GLN A 203 -5.38 3.66 9.24
N TYR A 204 -5.66 2.79 10.22
CA TYR A 204 -4.81 1.65 10.54
C TYR A 204 -5.58 0.34 10.42
N PHE A 205 -4.89 -0.69 9.95
CA PHE A 205 -5.46 -2.00 9.72
C PHE A 205 -4.54 -3.05 10.30
N MET A 206 -5.11 -4.03 11.00
CA MET A 206 -4.40 -5.22 11.43
C MET A 206 -4.82 -6.42 10.59
N GLU A 207 -3.87 -7.30 10.28
CA GLU A 207 -4.10 -8.51 9.51
C GLU A 207 -3.61 -9.73 10.27
N ALA A 208 -4.45 -10.76 10.33
CA ALA A 208 -4.09 -12.07 10.85
C ALA A 208 -4.14 -13.07 9.69
N MET A 209 -3.22 -14.02 9.68
CA MET A 209 -3.30 -15.16 8.76
C MET A 209 -2.87 -16.43 9.48
N TYR A 210 -3.59 -17.51 9.21
CA TYR A 210 -3.29 -18.86 9.68
C TYR A 210 -2.61 -19.65 8.57
N ILE A 211 -1.50 -20.32 8.87
CA ILE A 211 -0.84 -21.26 7.96
C ILE A 211 -0.97 -22.66 8.53
N ALA A 212 -1.58 -23.59 7.80
CA ALA A 212 -1.74 -24.98 8.21
C ALA A 212 -1.54 -25.94 7.02
N ALA A 213 -0.67 -26.93 7.17
CA ALA A 213 -0.28 -27.78 6.03
C ALA A 213 -1.43 -28.58 5.40
N ASP A 214 -2.39 -29.05 6.20
CA ASP A 214 -3.54 -29.83 5.73
C ASP A 214 -4.63 -28.96 5.07
N ASP A 215 -4.75 -27.70 5.45
CA ASP A 215 -5.54 -26.66 4.77
C ASP A 215 -4.94 -26.33 3.39
N HIS A 216 -3.64 -26.08 3.34
CA HIS A 216 -2.93 -25.79 2.10
C HIS A 216 -2.94 -27.00 1.16
N ALA A 217 -2.78 -28.22 1.68
CA ALA A 217 -2.91 -29.45 0.91
C ALA A 217 -4.33 -29.69 0.37
N ALA A 218 -5.36 -29.12 1.01
CA ALA A 218 -6.74 -29.13 0.52
C ALA A 218 -7.01 -28.04 -0.53
N GLY A 219 -6.04 -27.15 -0.77
CA GLY A 219 -6.16 -26.05 -1.75
C GLY A 219 -6.90 -24.83 -1.21
N ASN A 220 -6.95 -24.65 0.12
CA ASN A 220 -7.69 -23.55 0.74
C ASN A 220 -6.81 -22.36 1.16
N GLY A 221 -5.47 -22.46 1.10
CA GLY A 221 -4.54 -21.44 1.65
C GLY A 221 -4.63 -19.98 1.14
N ASP A 222 -5.54 -19.66 0.22
CA ASP A 222 -5.76 -18.34 -0.37
C ASP A 222 -6.80 -17.46 0.35
N ASN A 223 -7.53 -18.02 1.31
CA ASN A 223 -8.54 -17.33 2.13
C ASN A 223 -8.13 -17.23 3.62
N ASN A 224 -6.89 -17.58 3.97
CA ASN A 224 -6.49 -17.69 5.37
C ASN A 224 -6.21 -16.34 6.05
N ALA A 225 -6.01 -15.29 5.26
CA ALA A 225 -5.78 -13.94 5.74
C ALA A 225 -7.10 -13.17 5.91
N SER A 226 -7.15 -12.33 6.93
CA SER A 226 -8.26 -11.43 7.22
C SER A 226 -7.73 -10.12 7.75
N TRP A 227 -8.48 -9.04 7.58
CA TRP A 227 -8.12 -7.74 8.14
C TRP A 227 -9.24 -7.11 8.96
N ARG A 228 -8.86 -6.17 9.83
CA ARG A 228 -9.77 -5.31 10.60
C ARG A 228 -9.17 -3.92 10.75
N GLU A 229 -10.02 -2.90 10.62
CA GLU A 229 -9.65 -1.53 10.92
C GLU A 229 -9.58 -1.28 12.44
N ILE A 230 -8.56 -0.55 12.86
CA ILE A 230 -8.27 -0.20 14.25
C ILE A 230 -7.93 1.30 14.37
N GLU A 231 -7.95 1.82 15.59
CA GLU A 231 -7.44 3.15 15.90
C GLU A 231 -6.31 3.12 16.93
N PHE A 232 -5.43 4.12 16.87
CA PHE A 232 -4.47 4.43 17.91
C PHE A 232 -4.93 5.67 18.69
N ALA A 233 -5.54 5.47 19.85
CA ALA A 233 -5.83 6.59 20.76
C ALA A 233 -4.53 7.15 21.38
N SER A 234 -3.52 6.30 21.51
CA SER A 234 -2.11 6.65 21.71
C SER A 234 -1.25 5.47 21.25
N ILE A 235 0.07 5.64 21.17
CA ILE A 235 1.03 4.57 20.84
C ILE A 235 0.77 3.31 21.69
N SER A 236 0.44 3.49 22.97
CA SER A 236 0.21 2.40 23.94
C SER A 236 -1.24 1.98 24.09
N ASN A 237 -2.17 2.55 23.30
CA ASN A 237 -3.60 2.30 23.40
C ASN A 237 -4.23 2.08 22.00
N PRO A 238 -3.86 1.00 21.29
CA PRO A 238 -4.57 0.56 20.10
C PRO A 238 -5.93 -0.04 20.45
N ASN A 239 -6.98 0.26 19.69
CA ASN A 239 -8.34 -0.23 19.94
C ASN A 239 -9.04 -0.64 18.64
N VAL A 240 -9.95 -1.60 18.75
CA VAL A 240 -10.89 -1.90 17.66
C VAL A 240 -11.98 -0.82 17.61
N LEU A 241 -12.44 -0.48 16.40
CA LEU A 241 -13.48 0.56 16.20
C LEU A 241 -14.88 0.12 16.66
N ALA A 242 -15.13 -1.19 16.66
CA ALA A 242 -16.39 -1.79 17.07
C ALA A 242 -16.12 -3.21 17.61
N ASN A 243 -17.10 -3.79 18.30
CA ASN A 243 -17.00 -5.14 18.87
C ASN A 243 -17.70 -6.18 17.97
N GLY A 244 -17.15 -7.39 17.98
CA GLY A 244 -17.70 -8.56 17.31
C GLY A 244 -16.95 -8.94 16.04
N PRO A 245 -17.22 -10.15 15.50
CA PRO A 245 -16.57 -10.66 14.28
C PRO A 245 -17.04 -9.97 13.00
N ALA A 246 -18.13 -9.20 13.03
CA ALA A 246 -18.71 -8.58 11.85
C ALA A 246 -17.84 -7.47 11.25
N ASP A 247 -16.99 -6.84 12.05
CA ASP A 247 -16.04 -5.81 11.57
C ASP A 247 -14.72 -6.42 11.07
N THR A 248 -14.53 -7.74 11.18
CA THR A 248 -13.42 -8.42 10.54
C THR A 248 -13.83 -8.81 9.11
N HIS A 249 -13.02 -8.39 8.15
CA HIS A 249 -13.13 -8.80 6.75
C HIS A 249 -12.48 -10.16 6.59
N ALA A 250 -13.23 -11.19 6.98
CA ALA A 250 -12.74 -12.56 7.02
C ALA A 250 -12.47 -13.12 5.61
N GLY A 251 -11.25 -13.61 5.37
CA GLY A 251 -10.82 -14.17 4.08
C GLY A 251 -10.34 -13.14 3.06
N GLU A 252 -10.14 -11.89 3.49
CA GLU A 252 -9.62 -10.80 2.68
C GLU A 252 -8.25 -10.34 3.20
N CYS A 253 -7.30 -10.07 2.30
CA CYS A 253 -5.99 -9.54 2.66
C CYS A 253 -6.10 -8.04 2.95
N ALA A 254 -5.27 -7.50 3.85
CA ALA A 254 -5.37 -6.08 4.23
C ALA A 254 -5.18 -5.10 3.06
N ILE A 255 -4.39 -5.45 2.04
CA ILE A 255 -4.25 -4.65 0.82
C ILE A 255 -5.59 -4.40 0.11
N GLU A 256 -6.58 -5.30 0.26
CA GLU A 256 -7.91 -5.13 -0.30
C GLU A 256 -8.68 -3.99 0.37
N ALA A 257 -8.35 -3.64 1.62
CA ALA A 257 -8.91 -2.49 2.31
C ALA A 257 -8.63 -1.18 1.55
N TRP A 258 -7.49 -1.08 0.85
CA TRP A 258 -7.14 0.14 0.12
C TRP A 258 -8.20 0.51 -0.93
N ALA A 259 -8.69 -0.44 -1.71
CA ALA A 259 -9.75 -0.19 -2.70
C ALA A 259 -11.14 -0.05 -2.08
N GLN A 260 -11.34 -0.57 -0.86
CA GLN A 260 -12.58 -0.36 -0.11
C GLN A 260 -12.67 1.07 0.44
N MET A 261 -11.54 1.64 0.86
CA MET A 261 -11.45 3.02 1.34
C MET A 261 -11.29 4.05 0.22
N ASP A 262 -10.65 3.66 -0.89
CA ASP A 262 -10.43 4.50 -2.06
C ASP A 262 -10.84 3.77 -3.36
N PRO A 263 -12.05 4.04 -3.90
CA PRO A 263 -12.54 3.40 -5.12
C PRO A 263 -11.74 3.71 -6.41
N SER A 264 -10.80 4.66 -6.36
CA SER A 264 -9.89 4.94 -7.48
C SER A 264 -8.79 3.87 -7.63
N VAL A 265 -8.49 3.15 -6.55
CA VAL A 265 -7.49 2.08 -6.54
C VAL A 265 -7.93 0.93 -7.44
N ARG A 266 -6.97 0.35 -8.15
CA ARG A 266 -7.14 -0.82 -9.02
C ARG A 266 -6.38 -1.99 -8.44
N LEU A 267 -7.10 -3.05 -8.09
CA LEU A 267 -6.56 -4.30 -7.57
C LEU A 267 -6.59 -5.37 -8.66
N THR A 268 -5.50 -6.14 -8.75
CA THR A 268 -5.41 -7.36 -9.53
C THR A 268 -4.86 -8.47 -8.65
N THR A 269 -5.70 -9.48 -8.41
CA THR A 269 -5.29 -10.73 -7.77
C THR A 269 -4.77 -11.68 -8.84
N THR A 270 -3.63 -12.30 -8.58
CA THR A 270 -2.99 -13.28 -9.46
C THR A 270 -2.23 -14.30 -8.62
N HIS A 271 -1.59 -15.26 -9.28
CA HIS A 271 -0.76 -16.27 -8.64
C HIS A 271 0.62 -16.29 -9.28
N VAL A 272 1.64 -16.51 -8.47
CA VAL A 272 2.93 -16.99 -9.00
C VAL A 272 2.65 -18.35 -9.68
N PRO A 273 3.14 -18.61 -10.91
CA PRO A 273 2.85 -19.84 -11.63
C PRO A 273 3.15 -21.10 -10.80
N ASP A 274 2.14 -21.97 -10.71
CA ASP A 274 2.12 -23.22 -9.91
C ASP A 274 2.37 -22.99 -8.41
N GLU A 275 1.98 -21.84 -7.89
CA GLU A 275 2.37 -21.38 -6.56
C GLU A 275 1.32 -20.39 -5.98
N GLY A 276 1.71 -19.51 -5.06
CA GLY A 276 0.84 -18.75 -4.18
C GLY A 276 0.28 -17.45 -4.76
N LYS A 277 -0.76 -16.96 -4.09
CA LYS A 277 -1.50 -15.73 -4.35
C LYS A 277 -0.65 -14.49 -4.10
N VAL A 278 -0.75 -13.55 -5.05
CA VAL A 278 -0.14 -12.23 -5.03
C VAL A 278 -1.21 -11.21 -5.43
N ILE A 279 -1.23 -10.06 -4.76
CA ILE A 279 -2.15 -8.97 -5.08
C ILE A 279 -1.33 -7.75 -5.48
N VAL A 280 -1.64 -7.18 -6.64
CA VAL A 280 -1.07 -5.94 -7.13
C VAL A 280 -2.14 -4.85 -7.06
N ALA A 281 -1.85 -3.78 -6.32
CA ALA A 281 -2.65 -2.58 -6.27
C ALA A 281 -1.94 -1.44 -7.00
N VAL A 282 -2.68 -0.58 -7.68
CA VAL A 282 -2.18 0.71 -8.17
C VAL A 282 -3.19 1.82 -7.93
N LYS A 283 -2.71 2.97 -7.47
CA LYS A 283 -3.38 4.25 -7.55
C LYS A 283 -2.60 5.17 -8.47
N TYR A 284 -3.30 5.85 -9.36
CA TYR A 284 -2.70 6.90 -10.19
C TYR A 284 -3.39 8.23 -9.92
N THR A 285 -2.59 9.29 -9.81
CA THR A 285 -3.04 10.65 -9.49
C THR A 285 -2.54 11.60 -10.55
N ASP A 286 -3.44 12.41 -11.11
CA ASP A 286 -3.08 13.53 -11.98
C ASP A 286 -2.50 14.64 -11.11
N ASN A 287 -1.24 15.02 -11.37
CA ASN A 287 -0.58 16.08 -10.62
C ASN A 287 -0.95 17.47 -11.14
N LEU A 288 -1.77 17.57 -12.20
CA LEU A 288 -2.23 18.80 -12.84
C LEU A 288 -1.11 19.65 -13.46
N ASP A 289 0.07 19.07 -13.63
CA ASP A 289 1.28 19.69 -14.19
C ASP A 289 1.81 18.95 -15.44
N GLY A 290 0.99 18.07 -16.02
CA GLY A 290 1.38 17.21 -17.14
C GLY A 290 2.05 15.91 -16.72
N THR A 291 2.18 15.66 -15.41
CA THR A 291 2.68 14.42 -14.85
C THR A 291 1.61 13.66 -14.06
N TRP A 292 1.86 12.37 -13.91
CA TRP A 292 1.02 11.44 -13.16
C TRP A 292 1.88 10.71 -12.15
N THR A 293 1.40 10.66 -10.91
CA THR A 293 1.98 9.81 -9.87
C THR A 293 1.33 8.44 -9.92
N TYR A 294 2.12 7.36 -9.98
CA TYR A 294 1.66 5.98 -9.89
C TYR A 294 2.22 5.36 -8.62
N ASP A 295 1.36 5.08 -7.65
CA ASP A 295 1.71 4.37 -6.42
C ASP A 295 1.23 2.91 -6.53
N TYR A 296 2.18 2.00 -6.65
CA TYR A 296 1.94 0.56 -6.63
C TYR A 296 2.17 0.01 -5.21
N ALA A 297 1.34 -0.96 -4.82
CA ALA A 297 1.59 -1.82 -3.68
C ALA A 297 1.46 -3.28 -4.13
N ILE A 298 2.44 -4.11 -3.80
CA ILE A 298 2.43 -5.54 -4.16
C ILE A 298 2.53 -6.34 -2.88
N TYR A 299 1.49 -7.14 -2.62
CA TYR A 299 1.41 -8.02 -1.48
C TYR A 299 1.61 -9.46 -1.93
N ASN A 300 2.64 -10.12 -1.39
CA ASN A 300 2.79 -11.55 -1.52
C ASN A 300 2.08 -12.21 -0.33
N MET A 301 0.94 -12.87 -0.57
CA MET A 301 0.18 -13.51 0.50
C MET A 301 0.89 -14.78 0.96
N ASN A 302 1.01 -15.77 0.08
CA ASN A 302 1.46 -17.11 0.44
C ASN A 302 2.47 -17.72 -0.56
N SER A 303 3.09 -16.91 -1.42
CA SER A 303 4.17 -17.36 -2.29
C SER A 303 5.47 -17.58 -1.52
N ASP A 304 5.84 -18.83 -1.29
CA ASP A 304 7.17 -19.25 -0.85
C ASP A 304 8.24 -18.88 -1.88
N ARG A 305 7.92 -18.97 -3.19
CA ARG A 305 8.87 -18.63 -4.25
C ARG A 305 9.24 -17.15 -4.29
N SER A 306 8.40 -16.27 -3.73
CA SER A 306 8.68 -14.84 -3.52
C SER A 306 8.97 -14.06 -4.81
N ILE A 307 9.00 -12.72 -4.73
CA ILE A 307 9.26 -11.83 -5.87
C ILE A 307 10.56 -11.06 -5.63
N ARG A 308 11.44 -11.01 -6.63
CA ARG A 308 12.74 -10.31 -6.56
C ARG A 308 12.82 -9.02 -7.37
N SER A 309 11.90 -8.81 -8.30
CA SER A 309 11.94 -7.65 -9.20
C SER A 309 10.56 -7.25 -9.68
N VAL A 310 10.39 -5.94 -9.89
CA VAL A 310 9.21 -5.34 -10.50
C VAL A 310 9.68 -4.51 -11.70
N SER A 311 9.07 -4.71 -12.86
CA SER A 311 9.32 -3.92 -14.05
C SER A 311 8.01 -3.35 -14.57
N VAL A 312 7.93 -2.02 -14.59
CA VAL A 312 6.77 -1.25 -15.06
C VAL A 312 7.12 -0.62 -16.41
N PRO A 313 6.53 -1.10 -17.53
CA PRO A 313 6.73 -0.49 -18.84
C PRO A 313 6.29 0.97 -18.84
N LYS A 314 7.06 1.84 -19.51
CA LYS A 314 6.80 3.28 -19.57
C LYS A 314 6.44 3.83 -20.94
N GLY A 315 6.41 2.99 -21.97
CA GLY A 315 6.24 3.46 -23.35
C GLY A 315 7.19 4.62 -23.67
N THR A 316 6.62 5.75 -24.10
CA THR A 316 7.35 7.00 -24.36
C THR A 316 7.40 7.96 -23.17
N ALA A 317 6.81 7.62 -22.03
CA ALA A 317 6.80 8.46 -20.85
C ALA A 317 8.22 8.68 -20.32
N GLU A 318 8.48 9.88 -19.81
CA GLU A 318 9.67 10.18 -19.03
C GLU A 318 9.35 10.00 -17.55
N ILE A 319 10.30 9.42 -16.80
CA ILE A 319 10.17 9.19 -15.35
C ILE A 319 11.01 10.24 -14.61
N SER A 320 10.35 11.17 -13.92
CA SER A 320 11.03 12.25 -13.18
C SER A 320 11.37 11.87 -11.74
N SER A 321 10.66 10.90 -11.17
CA SER A 321 10.89 10.39 -9.81
C SER A 321 10.60 8.90 -9.73
N GLN A 322 11.35 8.20 -8.88
CA GLN A 322 11.18 6.77 -8.57
C GLN A 322 11.47 6.53 -7.09
N THR A 323 10.57 5.86 -6.37
CA THR A 323 10.74 5.55 -4.94
C THR A 323 10.42 4.09 -4.63
N PHE A 324 10.90 3.63 -3.47
CA PHE A 324 10.73 2.27 -2.96
C PHE A 324 10.57 2.31 -1.45
N ARG A 325 9.66 1.50 -0.92
CA ARG A 325 9.51 1.24 0.52
C ARG A 325 9.19 -0.23 0.75
N ASP A 326 9.90 -0.84 1.68
CA ASP A 326 9.70 -2.19 2.18
C ASP A 326 9.33 -2.18 3.67
N ILE A 327 9.34 -3.37 4.27
CA ILE A 327 9.15 -3.58 5.70
C ILE A 327 10.34 -4.36 6.26
N ASP A 328 10.96 -3.82 7.29
CA ASP A 328 12.09 -4.47 7.96
C ASP A 328 11.62 -5.65 8.82
N HIS A 329 12.35 -6.76 8.70
CA HIS A 329 12.15 -7.90 9.59
C HIS A 329 12.67 -7.61 11.01
N ASN A 330 12.07 -8.26 12.01
CA ASN A 330 12.37 -8.00 13.42
C ASN A 330 12.84 -9.26 14.15
N SER A 331 13.17 -9.08 15.43
CA SER A 331 13.49 -10.17 16.36
C SER A 331 14.66 -11.07 15.91
N GLY A 332 15.54 -10.58 15.04
CA GLY A 332 16.69 -11.33 14.52
C GLY A 332 16.33 -12.39 13.48
N GLU A 333 15.25 -12.18 12.73
CA GLU A 333 14.97 -12.92 11.49
C GLU A 333 16.17 -12.80 10.53
N ILE A 334 16.40 -13.85 9.76
CA ILE A 334 17.67 -14.02 9.02
C ILE A 334 17.69 -13.36 7.65
N TYR A 335 16.54 -12.89 7.17
CA TYR A 335 16.45 -12.19 5.89
C TYR A 335 17.23 -10.86 5.93
N ASP A 336 17.93 -10.60 4.83
CA ASP A 336 18.59 -9.33 4.56
C ASP A 336 17.53 -8.24 4.34
N GLY A 337 17.68 -7.10 5.02
CA GLY A 337 16.81 -5.93 4.88
C GLY A 337 17.33 -4.89 3.88
N THR A 338 18.32 -5.21 3.04
CA THR A 338 18.87 -4.25 2.08
C THR A 338 17.81 -3.86 1.03
N ASN A 339 17.52 -2.56 0.93
CA ASN A 339 16.57 -2.00 -0.03
C ASN A 339 16.90 -2.37 -1.49
N TRP A 340 15.87 -2.43 -2.32
CA TRP A 340 16.02 -2.77 -3.74
C TRP A 340 16.72 -1.66 -4.52
N ASN A 341 17.49 -2.06 -5.52
CA ASN A 341 18.07 -1.14 -6.48
C ASN A 341 16.96 -0.63 -7.41
N MET A 342 16.97 0.67 -7.67
CA MET A 342 16.05 1.35 -8.57
C MET A 342 16.77 1.80 -9.83
N SER A 343 16.19 1.54 -11.00
CA SER A 343 16.72 2.02 -12.28
C SER A 343 15.62 2.28 -13.29
N VAL A 344 15.88 3.21 -14.22
CA VAL A 344 15.02 3.48 -15.37
C VAL A 344 15.80 3.14 -16.64
N SER A 345 15.24 2.26 -17.45
CA SER A 345 15.74 1.92 -18.79
C SER A 345 14.98 2.73 -19.86
N SER A 346 15.29 2.51 -21.14
CA SER A 346 14.50 3.12 -22.22
C SER A 346 13.04 2.68 -22.20
N ASP A 347 12.75 1.49 -21.67
CA ASP A 347 11.45 0.84 -21.86
C ASP A 347 10.65 0.70 -20.55
N ALA A 348 11.31 0.75 -19.39
CA ALA A 348 10.67 0.49 -18.10
C ALA A 348 11.37 1.14 -16.90
N ALA A 349 10.59 1.42 -15.87
CA ALA A 349 11.06 1.62 -14.50
C ALA A 349 11.20 0.24 -13.81
N ILE A 350 12.32 0.00 -13.14
CA ILE A 350 12.70 -1.30 -12.59
C ILE A 350 13.14 -1.14 -11.14
N TRP A 351 12.68 -2.08 -10.31
CA TRP A 351 13.17 -2.32 -8.96
C TRP A 351 13.63 -3.77 -8.87
N GLU A 352 14.79 -4.03 -8.28
CA GLU A 352 15.23 -5.40 -8.04
C GLU A 352 16.19 -5.55 -6.85
N THR A 353 16.11 -6.71 -6.19
CA THR A 353 17.13 -7.19 -5.26
C THR A 353 18.06 -8.20 -5.93
N GLN A 354 19.03 -8.69 -5.18
CA GLN A 354 19.97 -9.73 -5.63
C GLN A 354 19.24 -11.00 -6.07
N THR A 355 19.85 -11.78 -6.94
CA THR A 355 19.32 -13.09 -7.34
C THR A 355 19.45 -14.10 -6.21
N TYR A 356 18.61 -15.15 -6.22
CA TYR A 356 18.69 -16.24 -5.24
C TYR A 356 20.07 -16.91 -5.21
N SER A 357 20.71 -17.05 -6.38
CA SER A 357 22.07 -17.63 -6.47
C SER A 357 23.17 -16.75 -5.88
N GLU A 358 22.95 -15.45 -5.77
CA GLU A 358 23.89 -14.51 -5.15
C GLU A 358 23.69 -14.45 -3.64
N ASN A 359 22.43 -14.41 -3.20
CA ASN A 359 22.06 -14.32 -1.79
C ASN A 359 20.65 -14.91 -1.58
N GLU A 360 20.56 -16.11 -1.02
CA GLU A 360 19.28 -16.77 -0.72
C GLU A 360 18.46 -16.01 0.35
N LEU A 361 19.14 -15.20 1.16
CA LEU A 361 18.57 -14.37 2.21
C LEU A 361 18.25 -12.95 1.72
N ALA A 362 18.45 -12.64 0.44
CA ALA A 362 18.14 -11.31 -0.10
C ALA A 362 16.71 -10.88 0.24
N ASN A 363 16.53 -9.56 0.28
CA ASN A 363 15.27 -8.89 0.61
C ASN A 363 14.18 -9.09 -0.46
N ALA A 364 13.94 -10.30 -0.94
CA ALA A 364 12.80 -10.57 -1.82
C ALA A 364 11.50 -10.24 -1.10
N LEU A 365 10.44 -9.89 -1.84
CA LEU A 365 9.10 -9.73 -1.32
C LEU A 365 8.59 -11.11 -0.86
N ARG A 366 8.80 -11.38 0.44
CA ARG A 366 8.47 -12.66 1.10
C ARG A 366 6.98 -12.77 1.36
N TRP A 367 6.53 -13.98 1.68
CA TRP A 367 5.13 -14.23 2.01
C TRP A 367 4.68 -13.43 3.23
N GLY A 368 3.41 -13.03 3.23
CA GLY A 368 2.79 -12.18 4.23
C GLY A 368 3.45 -10.81 4.34
N THR A 369 4.12 -10.29 3.31
CA THR A 369 4.65 -8.92 3.28
C THR A 369 4.25 -8.15 2.02
N MET A 370 4.26 -6.82 2.13
CA MET A 370 3.89 -5.87 1.09
C MET A 370 4.98 -4.81 0.91
N PHE A 371 5.38 -4.57 -0.34
CA PHE A 371 6.27 -3.46 -0.71
C PHE A 371 5.54 -2.43 -1.57
N ASN A 372 6.00 -1.18 -1.50
CA ASN A 372 5.46 -0.04 -2.24
C ASN A 372 6.49 0.49 -3.25
N TYR A 373 5.99 0.86 -4.43
CA TYR A 373 6.79 1.35 -5.54
C TYR A 373 6.09 2.58 -6.11
N SER A 374 6.80 3.69 -6.29
CA SER A 374 6.19 4.90 -6.85
C SER A 374 7.00 5.46 -8.01
N ILE A 375 6.32 5.98 -9.03
CA ILE A 375 6.91 6.75 -10.12
C ILE A 375 6.09 7.99 -10.42
N VAL A 376 6.77 9.05 -10.85
CA VAL A 376 6.13 10.22 -11.48
C VAL A 376 6.49 10.19 -12.97
N ALA A 377 5.47 10.20 -13.83
CA ALA A 377 5.62 9.98 -15.27
C ALA A 377 4.84 10.99 -16.11
N THR A 378 5.32 11.32 -17.31
CA THR A 378 4.69 12.28 -18.24
C THR A 378 3.54 11.71 -19.10
N ALA A 379 3.05 10.52 -18.75
CA ALA A 379 1.99 9.84 -19.51
C ALA A 379 0.82 9.45 -18.62
N ALA A 380 -0.38 9.63 -19.18
CA ALA A 380 -1.62 9.22 -18.55
C ALA A 380 -1.71 7.69 -18.40
N PRO A 381 -2.54 7.19 -17.47
CA PRO A 381 -2.67 5.77 -17.20
C PRO A 381 -3.33 5.03 -18.36
N GLU A 382 -2.71 3.94 -18.80
CA GLU A 382 -3.27 2.99 -19.76
C GLU A 382 -3.27 1.57 -19.16
N ALA A 383 -4.30 0.78 -19.49
CA ALA A 383 -4.31 -0.62 -19.13
C ALA A 383 -3.18 -1.37 -19.85
N GLY A 384 -2.33 -2.06 -19.08
CA GLY A 384 -1.19 -2.80 -19.60
C GLY A 384 -0.78 -3.92 -18.65
N THR A 385 0.47 -4.36 -18.75
CA THR A 385 1.04 -5.38 -17.87
C THR A 385 2.35 -4.90 -17.26
N ILE A 386 2.59 -5.32 -16.03
CA ILE A 386 3.90 -5.24 -15.38
C ILE A 386 4.51 -6.64 -15.34
N THR A 387 5.84 -6.73 -15.27
CA THR A 387 6.55 -8.01 -15.10
C THR A 387 7.05 -8.15 -13.68
N LEU A 388 6.70 -9.25 -13.02
CA LEU A 388 7.21 -9.63 -11.71
C LEU A 388 8.24 -10.76 -11.89
N GLY A 389 9.46 -10.56 -11.41
CA GLY A 389 10.51 -11.57 -11.42
C GLY A 389 10.45 -12.42 -10.15
N ILE A 390 10.45 -13.73 -10.31
CA ILE A 390 10.36 -14.70 -9.21
C ILE A 390 11.75 -14.88 -8.57
N PHE A 391 11.78 -14.97 -7.24
CA PHE A 391 13.04 -15.07 -6.50
C PHE A 391 13.59 -16.50 -6.47
N LYS A 392 12.86 -17.45 -5.86
CA LYS A 392 13.32 -18.84 -5.73
C LYS A 392 13.16 -19.60 -7.06
N PRO A 393 14.14 -20.47 -7.41
CA PRO A 393 14.03 -21.33 -8.59
C PRO A 393 12.89 -22.35 -8.44
N GLY A 394 12.54 -23.05 -9.52
CA GLY A 394 11.53 -24.13 -9.49
C GLY A 394 10.45 -24.06 -10.55
N GLY A 395 10.54 -23.13 -11.51
CA GLY A 395 9.57 -22.94 -12.57
C GLY A 395 9.98 -21.76 -13.46
N PRO A 396 9.02 -21.01 -14.03
CA PRO A 396 9.32 -19.73 -14.70
C PRO A 396 10.10 -18.79 -13.79
N ASP A 397 10.90 -17.91 -14.39
CA ASP A 397 11.69 -16.88 -13.69
C ASP A 397 10.91 -15.56 -13.54
N SER A 398 9.79 -15.41 -14.25
CA SER A 398 8.92 -14.24 -14.17
C SER A 398 7.51 -14.57 -14.67
N PHE A 399 6.59 -13.65 -14.40
CA PHE A 399 5.23 -13.67 -14.92
C PHE A 399 4.71 -12.23 -15.09
N GLU A 400 3.68 -12.07 -15.92
CA GLU A 400 3.04 -10.78 -16.18
C GLU A 400 1.77 -10.62 -15.35
N VAL A 401 1.51 -9.39 -14.92
CA VAL A 401 0.29 -9.03 -14.18
C VAL A 401 -0.37 -7.85 -14.86
N SER A 402 -1.65 -7.97 -15.21
CA SER A 402 -2.43 -6.86 -15.75
C SER A 402 -2.63 -5.78 -14.69
N THR A 403 -2.45 -4.51 -15.08
CA THR A 403 -2.63 -3.34 -14.21
C THR A 403 -2.71 -2.08 -15.09
N PHE A 404 -2.49 -0.91 -14.52
CA PHE A 404 -2.30 0.34 -15.26
C PHE A 404 -0.83 0.73 -15.26
N ILE A 405 -0.35 1.24 -16.40
CA ILE A 405 1.04 1.64 -16.64
C ILE A 405 1.08 3.05 -17.25
N PRO A 406 2.19 3.79 -17.13
CA PRO A 406 2.35 5.10 -17.75
C PRO A 406 2.67 4.97 -19.24
N ALA A 407 1.70 4.50 -20.03
CA ALA A 407 1.85 4.31 -21.47
C ALA A 407 0.75 5.00 -22.30
N GLY A 408 -0.22 5.62 -21.64
CA GLY A 408 -1.30 6.34 -22.32
C GLY A 408 -0.78 7.55 -23.09
N GLU A 409 -1.70 8.23 -23.78
CA GLU A 409 -1.37 9.42 -24.55
C GLU A 409 -0.63 10.45 -23.67
N PRO A 410 0.48 11.03 -24.15
CA PRO A 410 1.15 12.12 -23.45
C PRO A 410 0.14 13.23 -23.15
N VAL A 411 0.24 13.83 -21.96
CA VAL A 411 -0.61 14.98 -21.64
C VAL A 411 -0.24 16.11 -22.58
N ASP A 412 -1.22 16.66 -23.30
CA ASP A 412 -1.04 17.83 -24.14
C ASP A 412 -0.73 19.03 -23.23
N PRO A 413 0.46 19.66 -23.29
CA PRO A 413 0.79 20.81 -22.46
C PRO A 413 -0.15 22.01 -22.71
N CYS A 414 -0.85 22.04 -23.84
CA CYS A 414 -1.88 23.03 -24.13
C CYS A 414 -3.19 22.80 -23.39
N ASP A 415 -3.44 21.62 -22.82
CA ASP A 415 -4.61 21.35 -21.98
C ASP A 415 -4.36 21.64 -20.49
N LEU A 416 -3.11 21.92 -20.09
CA LEU A 416 -2.75 22.21 -18.71
C LEU A 416 -3.18 23.62 -18.26
N PRO A 417 -3.46 23.83 -16.96
CA PRO A 417 -3.64 25.18 -16.43
C PRO A 417 -2.40 26.07 -16.70
N VAL A 418 -2.61 27.36 -16.96
CA VAL A 418 -1.50 28.33 -16.87
C VAL A 418 -1.09 28.47 -15.40
N GLY A 419 0.22 28.48 -15.12
CA GLY A 419 0.77 28.60 -13.77
C GLY A 419 0.53 29.97 -13.13
N TYR A 420 1.10 30.21 -11.95
CA TYR A 420 1.03 31.52 -11.29
C TYR A 420 1.79 32.60 -12.05
N CYS A 421 1.14 33.76 -12.21
CA CYS A 421 1.63 34.89 -13.00
C CYS A 421 2.26 34.46 -14.35
N PRO A 422 1.46 33.87 -15.26
CA PRO A 422 1.98 33.43 -16.54
C PRO A 422 2.49 34.61 -17.39
N GLU A 423 2.12 35.85 -17.04
CA GLU A 423 2.61 37.07 -17.69
C GLU A 423 4.08 37.43 -17.37
N ASP A 424 4.70 36.82 -16.36
CA ASP A 424 6.15 36.87 -16.12
C ASP A 424 6.83 35.75 -16.94
N ILE A 425 7.11 36.06 -18.20
CA ILE A 425 7.52 35.10 -19.22
C ILE A 425 9.02 34.80 -19.12
N ASP A 426 9.82 35.77 -18.66
CA ASP A 426 11.27 35.58 -18.50
C ASP A 426 11.69 35.10 -17.09
N GLY A 427 10.74 35.08 -16.15
CA GLY A 427 10.88 34.53 -14.81
C GLY A 427 11.70 35.41 -13.87
N ASP A 428 11.76 36.72 -14.11
CA ASP A 428 12.49 37.67 -13.27
C ASP A 428 11.67 38.22 -12.08
N SER A 429 10.47 37.65 -11.87
CA SER A 429 9.52 37.95 -10.81
C SER A 429 8.83 39.31 -10.94
N ILE A 430 8.89 39.97 -12.10
CA ILE A 430 8.16 41.22 -12.35
C ILE A 430 7.69 41.36 -13.80
N VAL A 431 6.39 41.60 -13.99
CA VAL A 431 5.87 41.84 -15.35
C VAL A 431 6.34 43.21 -15.86
N ALA A 432 7.26 43.22 -16.81
CA ALA A 432 7.93 44.41 -17.30
C ALA A 432 8.16 44.39 -18.82
N VAL A 433 9.07 45.25 -19.28
CA VAL A 433 9.36 45.39 -20.72
C VAL A 433 10.02 44.15 -21.29
N SER A 434 10.69 43.35 -20.46
CA SER A 434 11.35 42.12 -20.89
C SER A 434 10.32 41.04 -21.23
N ASP A 435 9.24 40.88 -20.46
CA ASP A 435 8.12 39.98 -20.79
C ASP A 435 7.41 40.41 -22.06
N LEU A 436 7.18 41.71 -22.22
CA LEU A 436 6.59 42.23 -23.45
C LEU A 436 7.48 41.98 -24.67
N LEU A 437 8.79 41.98 -24.50
CA LEU A 437 9.71 41.63 -25.59
C LEU A 437 9.76 40.12 -25.82
N ALA A 438 9.62 39.30 -24.78
CA ALA A 438 9.54 37.84 -24.87
C ALA A 438 8.29 37.43 -25.65
N ILE A 439 7.10 37.91 -25.26
CA ILE A 439 5.84 37.58 -25.94
C ILE A 439 5.80 38.07 -27.39
N VAL A 440 6.41 39.21 -27.69
CA VAL A 440 6.53 39.70 -29.08
C VAL A 440 7.48 38.82 -29.90
N GLY A 441 8.48 38.21 -29.25
CA GLY A 441 9.36 37.21 -29.85
C GLY A 441 8.63 35.95 -30.28
N ASP A 442 7.67 35.52 -29.46
CA ASP A 442 6.88 34.29 -29.66
C ASP A 442 5.58 34.54 -30.44
N PHE A 443 5.31 35.79 -30.85
CA PHE A 443 4.01 36.19 -31.40
C PHE A 443 3.64 35.40 -32.68
N GLY A 444 2.46 34.78 -32.64
CA GLY A 444 1.93 33.93 -33.71
C GLY A 444 2.39 32.48 -33.64
N GLU A 445 3.17 32.10 -32.62
CA GLU A 445 3.48 30.71 -32.33
C GLU A 445 2.27 30.01 -31.70
N CYS A 446 2.00 28.78 -32.13
CA CYS A 446 0.98 27.92 -31.55
C CYS A 446 1.60 26.58 -31.20
N GLY A 447 1.24 26.03 -30.04
CA GLY A 447 1.60 24.68 -29.66
C GLY A 447 1.00 23.64 -30.62
N ASP A 448 1.68 22.51 -30.77
CA ASP A 448 1.26 21.38 -31.61
C ASP A 448 0.76 20.17 -30.82
N GLY A 449 0.56 20.37 -29.51
CA GLY A 449 0.20 19.34 -28.55
C GLY A 449 1.39 18.66 -27.87
N THR A 450 2.62 18.92 -28.33
CA THR A 450 3.85 18.42 -27.69
C THR A 450 4.54 19.48 -26.82
N TYR A 451 4.15 20.75 -26.98
CA TYR A 451 4.61 21.87 -26.17
C TYR A 451 3.57 22.99 -26.16
N ARG A 452 3.59 23.82 -25.11
CA ARG A 452 2.91 25.11 -25.06
C ARG A 452 3.96 26.23 -25.23
N PRO A 453 3.74 27.22 -26.12
CA PRO A 453 4.64 28.37 -26.23
C PRO A 453 4.69 29.17 -24.93
N ALA A 454 5.86 29.67 -24.53
CA ALA A 454 6.00 30.42 -23.26
C ALA A 454 5.14 31.69 -23.23
N GLY A 455 4.92 32.33 -24.39
CA GLY A 455 4.02 33.49 -24.51
C GLY A 455 2.51 33.20 -24.49
N ASP A 456 2.05 31.94 -24.37
CA ASP A 456 0.62 31.61 -24.21
C ASP A 456 0.20 31.74 -22.75
N VAL A 457 -0.03 32.98 -22.33
CA VAL A 457 -0.31 33.34 -20.94
C VAL A 457 -1.79 33.23 -20.59
N ASN A 458 -2.66 33.07 -21.59
CA ASN A 458 -4.10 32.88 -21.38
C ASN A 458 -4.58 31.42 -21.54
N GLY A 459 -3.70 30.51 -21.96
CA GLY A 459 -3.95 29.07 -22.01
C GLY A 459 -4.80 28.63 -23.19
N ASN A 460 -4.73 29.33 -24.33
CA ASN A 460 -5.45 28.96 -25.55
C ASN A 460 -4.59 28.21 -26.58
N CYS A 461 -3.34 27.89 -26.22
CA CYS A 461 -2.31 27.23 -27.01
C CYS A 461 -1.66 28.08 -28.12
N CYS A 462 -1.98 29.37 -28.23
CA CYS A 462 -1.43 30.25 -29.25
C CYS A 462 -1.05 31.60 -28.67
N VAL A 463 0.14 32.09 -29.00
CA VAL A 463 0.57 33.46 -28.66
C VAL A 463 -0.07 34.43 -29.63
N ASP A 464 -1.12 35.12 -29.20
CA ASP A 464 -1.79 36.10 -30.03
C ASP A 464 -1.99 37.45 -29.33
N VAL A 465 -2.87 38.29 -29.88
CA VAL A 465 -3.11 39.63 -29.33
C VAL A 465 -3.70 39.54 -27.91
N ALA A 466 -4.47 38.51 -27.58
CA ALA A 466 -5.03 38.31 -26.25
C ALA A 466 -3.93 38.12 -25.21
N ASP A 467 -2.87 37.38 -25.53
CA ASP A 467 -1.72 37.19 -24.65
C ASP A 467 -0.94 38.49 -24.45
N VAL A 468 -0.68 39.22 -25.54
CA VAL A 468 -0.01 40.53 -25.45
C VAL A 468 -0.82 41.49 -24.57
N LEU A 469 -2.14 41.45 -24.67
CA LEU A 469 -3.02 42.26 -23.83
C LEU A 469 -3.02 41.80 -22.37
N ALA A 470 -2.88 40.51 -22.08
CA ALA A 470 -2.74 40.00 -20.72
C ALA A 470 -1.47 40.52 -20.06
N VAL A 471 -0.30 40.41 -20.72
CA VAL A 471 0.97 40.97 -20.23
C VAL A 471 0.88 42.48 -19.98
N VAL A 472 0.26 43.22 -20.90
CA VAL A 472 0.07 44.68 -20.73
C VAL A 472 -0.88 45.01 -19.58
N ASN A 473 -1.91 44.18 -19.33
CA ASN A 473 -2.82 44.37 -18.20
C ASN A 473 -2.17 44.05 -16.85
N ALA A 474 -1.23 43.12 -16.83
CA ALA A 474 -0.49 42.69 -15.65
C ALA A 474 0.76 43.56 -15.35
N TRP A 475 0.95 44.66 -16.10
CA TRP A 475 2.19 45.45 -16.03
C TRP A 475 2.56 45.94 -14.62
N GLY A 476 3.76 45.58 -14.19
CA GLY A 476 4.31 45.92 -12.88
C GLY A 476 3.81 45.03 -11.74
N ASN A 477 3.13 43.92 -12.04
CA ASN A 477 2.82 42.90 -11.05
C ASN A 477 4.12 42.30 -10.50
N ASP A 478 4.15 42.09 -9.18
CA ASP A 478 5.18 41.30 -8.50
C ASP A 478 4.74 39.83 -8.57
N CYS A 479 5.57 39.02 -9.20
CA CYS A 479 5.30 37.62 -9.50
C CYS A 479 6.19 36.69 -8.68
N THR A 480 6.74 37.19 -7.57
CA THR A 480 7.40 36.35 -6.58
C THR A 480 6.43 35.25 -6.11
N PRO A 481 6.75 33.97 -6.29
CA PRO A 481 5.87 32.87 -5.89
C PRO A 481 5.51 32.95 -4.40
N VAL A 482 4.25 32.65 -4.11
CA VAL A 482 3.70 32.58 -2.76
C VAL A 482 2.99 31.25 -2.55
N GLY A 483 2.83 30.85 -1.30
CA GLY A 483 2.13 29.62 -0.95
C GLY A 483 1.95 29.46 0.55
N ALA A 484 1.41 28.31 0.95
CA ALA A 484 1.04 28.02 2.32
C ALA A 484 2.26 27.98 3.26
N CYS A 485 2.19 28.79 4.30
CA CYS A 485 3.11 28.81 5.41
C CYS A 485 2.44 28.27 6.67
N CYS A 486 2.80 27.06 7.08
CA CYS A 486 2.29 26.47 8.32
C CYS A 486 3.05 27.00 9.53
N LEU A 487 2.37 27.69 10.45
CA LEU A 487 3.02 28.23 11.64
C LEU A 487 3.07 27.20 12.77
N SER A 488 4.23 27.09 13.41
CA SER A 488 4.49 26.18 14.53
C SER A 488 3.61 26.41 15.77
N LYS A 489 2.88 27.54 15.82
CA LYS A 489 1.99 27.93 16.93
C LYS A 489 0.52 27.99 16.52
N GLY A 490 0.15 27.36 15.41
CA GLY A 490 -1.20 27.37 14.88
C GLY A 490 -1.44 28.47 13.85
N GLY A 491 -2.23 28.11 12.83
CA GLY A 491 -2.60 28.98 11.73
C GLY A 491 -1.75 28.79 10.47
N CYS A 492 -2.31 29.28 9.37
CA CYS A 492 -1.69 29.24 8.05
C CYS A 492 -1.92 30.55 7.29
N ASP A 493 -0.92 30.94 6.51
CA ASP A 493 -0.99 32.04 5.53
C ASP A 493 -0.52 31.52 4.16
N ASP A 494 -1.39 31.54 3.17
CA ASP A 494 -1.13 31.07 1.80
C ASP A 494 -0.74 32.18 0.82
N SER A 495 -0.51 33.39 1.33
CA SER A 495 -0.08 34.56 0.56
C SER A 495 1.35 35.00 0.91
N THR A 496 2.17 34.03 1.33
CA THR A 496 3.51 34.27 1.88
C THR A 496 4.58 33.66 0.99
N THR A 497 5.69 34.38 0.79
CA THR A 497 6.87 33.84 0.10
C THR A 497 7.65 32.92 1.03
N GLU A 498 8.41 31.96 0.48
CA GLU A 498 9.25 31.05 1.28
C GLU A 498 10.13 31.81 2.30
N ALA A 499 10.80 32.88 1.86
CA ALA A 499 11.65 33.71 2.73
C ALA A 499 10.88 34.35 3.89
N ASN A 500 9.67 34.85 3.63
CA ASN A 500 8.82 35.42 4.67
C ASN A 500 8.29 34.35 5.63
N CYS A 501 7.94 33.17 5.11
CA CYS A 501 7.49 32.05 5.93
C CYS A 501 8.56 31.61 6.93
N VAL A 502 9.80 31.47 6.46
CA VAL A 502 10.95 31.13 7.31
C VAL A 502 11.22 32.22 8.36
N MET A 503 11.09 33.51 7.99
CA MET A 503 11.21 34.62 8.95
C MET A 503 10.12 34.61 10.03
N MET A 504 8.92 34.13 9.70
CA MET A 504 7.81 33.97 10.64
C MET A 504 7.97 32.71 11.53
N GLY A 505 8.99 31.88 11.29
CA GLY A 505 9.20 30.62 12.00
C GLY A 505 8.19 29.53 11.60
N GLY A 506 7.64 29.63 10.39
CA GLY A 506 6.76 28.64 9.78
C GLY A 506 7.50 27.68 8.86
N ASN A 507 6.81 26.62 8.46
CA ASN A 507 7.24 25.68 7.43
C ASN A 507 6.52 26.00 6.13
N TYR A 508 7.28 26.33 5.08
CA TYR A 508 6.73 26.63 3.76
C TYR A 508 6.42 25.31 3.05
N VAL A 509 5.18 25.16 2.57
CA VAL A 509 4.71 23.90 1.99
C VAL A 509 5.02 23.81 0.49
N GLY A 510 5.15 24.95 -0.18
CA GLY A 510 5.51 25.07 -1.59
C GLY A 510 4.75 26.20 -2.26
N ASP A 511 5.19 26.56 -3.47
CA ASP A 511 4.53 27.59 -4.28
C ASP A 511 3.12 27.15 -4.68
N ASP A 512 2.19 28.10 -4.78
CA ASP A 512 0.77 27.92 -5.14
C ASP A 512 -0.02 26.95 -4.25
N THR A 513 0.55 26.54 -3.11
CA THR A 513 -0.15 25.72 -2.12
C THR A 513 -1.10 26.59 -1.29
N THR A 514 -2.33 26.12 -1.09
CA THR A 514 -3.29 26.79 -0.20
C THR A 514 -3.21 26.24 1.22
N CYS A 515 -3.69 27.01 2.18
CA CYS A 515 -3.75 26.56 3.58
C CYS A 515 -4.63 25.31 3.77
N GLU A 516 -5.63 25.14 2.93
CA GLU A 516 -6.51 23.96 2.92
C GLU A 516 -5.80 22.71 2.42
N GLN A 517 -4.92 22.85 1.41
CA GLN A 517 -4.11 21.76 0.88
C GLN A 517 -2.95 21.38 1.81
N ALA A 518 -2.41 22.37 2.54
CA ALA A 518 -1.23 22.23 3.38
C ALA A 518 -1.45 21.47 4.69
N ASN A 519 -2.71 21.23 5.09
CA ASN A 519 -3.06 20.55 6.36
C ASN A 519 -2.26 21.10 7.56
N CYS A 520 -2.14 22.42 7.66
CA CYS A 520 -1.38 23.05 8.73
C CYS A 520 -2.00 22.79 10.11
N PRO A 521 -1.20 22.81 11.20
CA PRO A 521 -1.73 22.73 12.56
C PRO A 521 -2.71 23.89 12.83
N ASP A 522 -3.96 23.57 13.14
CA ASP A 522 -4.99 24.55 13.47
C ASP A 522 -5.38 24.48 14.95
N PHE A 523 -5.82 25.62 15.48
CA PHE A 523 -6.41 25.68 16.82
C PHE A 523 -7.78 24.98 16.82
N SER A 524 -7.97 24.05 17.74
CA SER A 524 -9.26 23.41 17.96
C SER A 524 -9.84 23.85 19.31
N ALA A 525 -11.17 23.87 19.39
CA ALA A 525 -11.85 24.20 20.64
C ALA A 525 -11.75 23.00 21.61
N CYS A 526 -10.93 23.15 22.64
CA CYS A 526 -10.84 22.22 23.75
C CYS A 526 -11.85 22.61 24.85
N CYS A 527 -12.81 21.73 25.12
CA CYS A 527 -13.79 21.90 26.20
C CYS A 527 -13.30 21.20 27.47
N PHE A 528 -13.23 21.94 28.58
CA PHE A 528 -12.86 21.40 29.89
C PHE A 528 -14.09 20.94 30.68
N ASP A 529 -13.90 19.99 31.59
CA ASP A 529 -14.96 19.43 32.45
C ASP A 529 -15.61 20.47 33.39
N ASP A 530 -14.96 21.62 33.60
CA ASP A 530 -15.52 22.74 34.37
C ASP A 530 -16.48 23.64 33.55
N GLY A 531 -16.70 23.30 32.28
CA GLY A 531 -17.52 24.06 31.34
C GLY A 531 -16.77 25.23 30.69
N GLY A 532 -15.46 25.37 30.93
CA GLY A 532 -14.57 26.27 30.21
C GLY A 532 -14.26 25.75 28.81
N CYS A 533 -13.88 26.67 27.92
CA CYS A 533 -13.33 26.33 26.61
C CYS A 533 -12.04 27.15 26.40
N ALA A 534 -11.05 26.52 25.75
CA ALA A 534 -9.86 27.20 25.24
C ALA A 534 -9.59 26.75 23.81
N GLU A 535 -8.98 27.64 23.03
CA GLU A 535 -8.42 27.27 21.73
C GLU A 535 -6.99 26.78 21.96
N LEU A 536 -6.74 25.51 21.66
CA LEU A 536 -5.46 24.84 21.85
C LEU A 536 -5.05 24.13 20.55
N LEU A 537 -3.75 23.95 20.36
CA LEU A 537 -3.26 23.07 19.31
C LEU A 537 -3.54 21.61 19.69
N PRO A 538 -3.60 20.68 18.72
CA PRO A 538 -3.81 19.25 19.01
C PRO A 538 -2.77 18.62 19.94
N ALA A 539 -1.62 19.28 20.13
CA ALA A 539 -0.50 18.84 20.97
C ALA A 539 -0.39 19.58 22.32
N ASP A 540 -1.25 20.59 22.58
CA ASP A 540 -1.32 21.36 23.83
C ASP A 540 -2.47 20.88 24.73
#